data_AF-A0A8T3SL69-F1
#
_entry.id   AF-A0A8T3SL69-F1
#
_cell.length_a   1.000
_cell.length_b   1.000
_cell.length_c   1.000
_cell.angle_alpha   90.00
_cell.angle_beta   90.00
_cell.angle_gamma   90.00
#
_symmetry.space_group_name_H-M   'P 1'
#
loop_
_entity.id
_entity.type
_entity.pdbx_description
1 polymer ?
#
loop_
_entity_poly.entity_id
_entity_poly.type
_entity_poly.pdbx_seq_one_letter_code
_entity_poly.pdbx_strand_id
1 'polypeptide(L)'
;MNLHLIVTPQDESAVLAGYSCPCGCQQRVTYERGGPGVTDACCCGNHFAVGQNATASLESKPRDRVEFQAFAAPWGEELQAAWALVEDAGHAHDHGHDHDHGHTVAEGPEADVAGAARDPVCGMMVDPAVAREKGLHSRYRDTDYFFCGKGCKLDFDDDPERYLDPSHVPSM
;
A
#
# COMPACT_ATOMS: atom_id res chain seq x y z
N MET A 1 -11.24 0.27 -20.61
CA MET A 1 -11.91 1.00 -19.51
C MET A 1 -11.66 2.47 -19.71
N ASN A 2 -12.70 3.31 -19.69
CA ASN A 2 -12.55 4.76 -19.79
C ASN A 2 -12.08 5.27 -18.43
N LEU A 3 -10.86 5.79 -18.36
CA LEU A 3 -10.41 6.58 -17.21
C LEU A 3 -11.24 7.86 -17.17
N HIS A 4 -11.83 8.16 -16.02
CA HIS A 4 -12.60 9.40 -15.83
C HIS A 4 -11.81 10.35 -14.95
N LEU A 5 -11.42 11.49 -15.53
CA LEU A 5 -10.81 12.60 -14.80
C LEU A 5 -11.86 13.27 -13.91
N ILE A 6 -11.47 13.56 -12.68
CA ILE A 6 -12.24 14.29 -11.70
C ILE A 6 -11.41 15.51 -11.32
N VAL A 7 -11.89 16.71 -11.68
CA VAL A 7 -11.24 17.98 -11.30
C VAL A 7 -12.14 18.71 -10.32
N THR A 8 -11.61 19.01 -9.15
CA THR A 8 -12.29 19.75 -8.09
C THR A 8 -11.53 21.04 -7.82
N PRO A 9 -12.10 22.23 -8.06
CA PRO A 9 -11.47 23.47 -7.63
C PRO A 9 -11.29 23.45 -6.11
N GLN A 10 -10.09 23.77 -5.62
CA GLN A 10 -9.84 23.94 -4.18
C GLN A 10 -10.01 25.42 -3.83
N ASP A 11 -9.27 26.28 -4.54
CA ASP A 11 -9.22 27.73 -4.33
C ASP A 11 -9.04 28.45 -5.68
N GLU A 12 -8.91 29.79 -5.63
CA GLU A 12 -8.76 30.65 -6.82
C GLU A 12 -7.48 30.39 -7.63
N SER A 13 -6.53 29.67 -7.03
CA SER A 13 -5.22 29.35 -7.59
C SER A 13 -4.87 27.86 -7.50
N ALA A 14 -5.78 26.98 -7.11
CA ALA A 14 -5.49 25.55 -6.95
C ALA A 14 -6.63 24.64 -7.44
N VAL A 15 -6.26 23.55 -8.11
CA VAL A 15 -7.17 22.48 -8.51
C VAL A 15 -6.70 21.14 -7.98
N LEU A 16 -7.62 20.35 -7.45
CA LEU A 16 -7.38 18.95 -7.13
C LEU A 16 -7.85 18.11 -8.33
N ALA A 17 -6.91 17.46 -8.99
CA ALA A 17 -7.20 16.57 -10.11
C ALA A 17 -6.94 15.13 -9.68
N GLY A 18 -7.82 14.22 -10.07
CA GLY A 18 -7.67 12.80 -9.81
C GLY A 18 -8.42 11.97 -10.84
N TYR A 19 -8.29 10.65 -10.78
CA TYR A 19 -8.99 9.78 -11.71
C TYR A 19 -9.41 8.48 -11.03
N SER A 20 -10.44 7.85 -11.59
CA SER A 20 -10.85 6.51 -11.15
C SER A 20 -9.94 5.46 -11.76
N CYS A 21 -9.02 4.93 -10.97
CA CYS A 21 -8.15 3.84 -11.38
C CYS A 21 -8.90 2.49 -11.37
N PRO A 22 -8.72 1.59 -12.37
CA PRO A 22 -9.39 0.28 -12.40
C PRO A 22 -9.10 -0.62 -11.20
N CYS A 23 -7.97 -0.42 -10.51
CA CYS A 23 -7.64 -1.14 -9.28
C CYS A 23 -8.42 -0.65 -8.04
N GLY A 24 -9.25 0.40 -8.17
CA GLY A 24 -10.00 1.00 -7.06
C GLY A 24 -9.26 2.12 -6.32
N CYS A 25 -8.03 2.45 -6.71
CA CYS A 25 -7.30 3.57 -6.11
C CYS A 25 -7.90 4.93 -6.50
N GLN A 26 -7.96 5.85 -5.54
CA GLN A 26 -8.49 7.20 -5.68
C GLN A 26 -7.37 8.24 -5.62
N GLN A 27 -6.36 8.09 -6.47
CA GLN A 27 -5.21 9.00 -6.51
C GLN A 27 -5.65 10.40 -6.92
N ARG A 28 -5.14 11.43 -6.22
CA ARG A 28 -5.43 12.84 -6.49
C ARG A 28 -4.19 13.69 -6.22
N VAL A 29 -3.95 14.68 -7.07
CA VAL A 29 -2.85 15.65 -6.95
C VAL A 29 -3.40 17.05 -7.00
N THR A 30 -2.79 17.94 -6.23
CA THR A 30 -3.11 19.37 -6.27
C THR A 30 -2.15 20.06 -7.22
N TYR A 31 -2.69 20.74 -8.22
CA TYR A 31 -1.93 21.66 -9.06
C TYR A 31 -2.19 23.09 -8.62
N GLU A 32 -1.11 23.82 -8.33
CA GLU A 32 -1.14 25.24 -8.04
C GLU A 32 -0.83 26.05 -9.30
N ARG A 33 -1.55 27.15 -9.49
CA ARG A 33 -1.42 28.05 -10.63
C ARG A 33 0.02 28.52 -10.80
N GLY A 34 0.57 28.32 -12.00
CA GLY A 34 1.96 28.70 -12.31
C GLY A 34 3.02 27.83 -11.63
N GLY A 35 2.60 26.77 -10.93
CA GLY A 35 3.49 25.77 -10.36
C GLY A 35 4.08 24.85 -11.44
N PRO A 36 5.19 24.16 -11.12
CA PRO A 36 5.69 23.09 -11.97
C PRO A 36 4.64 21.99 -12.12
N GLY A 37 4.68 21.22 -13.21
CA GLY A 37 3.82 20.05 -13.37
C GLY A 37 3.98 19.13 -12.15
N VAL A 38 2.85 18.70 -11.58
CA VAL A 38 2.82 17.81 -10.42
C VAL A 38 2.65 16.38 -10.91
N THR A 39 3.44 15.47 -10.36
CA THR A 39 3.36 14.03 -10.64
C THR A 39 3.10 13.27 -9.36
N ASP A 40 2.41 12.15 -9.48
CA ASP A 40 2.19 11.23 -8.38
C ASP A 40 2.16 9.79 -8.91
N ALA A 41 2.65 8.85 -8.11
CA ALA A 41 2.69 7.43 -8.45
C ALA A 41 1.70 6.65 -7.58
N CYS A 42 0.89 5.81 -8.21
CA CYS A 42 -0.08 4.97 -7.51
C CYS A 42 0.57 3.65 -7.08
N CYS A 43 0.11 3.07 -5.96
CA CYS A 43 0.58 1.76 -5.51
C CYS A 43 0.46 0.66 -6.57
N CYS A 44 -0.48 0.79 -7.52
CA CYS A 44 -0.62 -0.16 -8.64
C CYS A 44 0.41 0.02 -9.77
N GLY A 45 1.36 0.94 -9.64
CA GLY A 45 2.40 1.23 -10.64
C GLY A 45 1.98 2.21 -11.73
N ASN A 46 0.73 2.69 -11.73
CA ASN A 46 0.31 3.75 -12.65
C ASN A 46 0.86 5.10 -12.21
N HIS A 47 1.30 5.91 -13.17
CA HIS A 47 1.75 7.28 -12.93
C HIS A 47 0.70 8.27 -13.40
N PHE A 48 0.55 9.36 -12.66
CA PHE A 48 -0.36 10.45 -12.96
C PHE A 48 0.38 11.77 -12.93
N ALA A 49 0.14 12.63 -13.92
CA ALA A 49 0.73 13.95 -14.01
C ALA A 49 -0.33 15.00 -14.32
N VAL A 50 -0.19 16.19 -13.75
CA VAL A 50 -1.06 17.34 -14.02
C VAL A 50 -0.22 18.60 -14.23
N GLY A 51 -0.49 19.32 -15.31
CA GLY A 51 0.18 20.57 -15.63
C GLY A 51 0.04 20.94 -17.10
N GLN A 52 0.64 22.05 -17.52
CA GLN A 52 0.57 22.56 -18.90
C GLN A 52 1.13 21.57 -19.95
N ASN A 53 2.06 20.69 -19.53
CA ASN A 53 2.63 19.64 -20.38
C ASN A 53 2.77 18.33 -19.58
N ALA A 54 1.66 17.84 -19.05
CA ALA A 54 1.65 16.68 -18.14
C ALA A 54 2.30 15.44 -18.74
N THR A 55 2.10 15.18 -20.03
CA THR A 55 2.68 14.03 -20.74
C THR A 55 4.21 14.07 -20.77
N ALA A 56 4.82 15.26 -20.79
CA ALA A 56 6.28 15.41 -20.75
C ALA A 56 6.86 15.24 -19.34
N SER A 57 6.06 15.53 -18.31
CA SER A 57 6.44 15.32 -16.91
C SER A 57 6.21 13.89 -16.43
N LEU A 58 5.42 13.11 -17.17
CA LEU A 58 5.06 11.75 -16.83
C LEU A 58 6.23 10.79 -17.11
N GLU A 59 6.70 10.10 -16.07
CA GLU A 59 7.67 9.03 -16.22
C GLU A 59 6.95 7.75 -16.70
N SER A 60 7.12 7.39 -17.97
CA SER A 60 6.52 6.19 -18.57
C SER A 60 7.58 5.23 -19.12
N LYS A 61 7.38 3.92 -18.94
CA LYS A 61 8.13 2.87 -19.62
C LYS A 61 7.64 2.73 -21.07
N PRO A 62 8.48 2.20 -22.00
CA PRO A 62 8.11 2.08 -23.42
C PRO A 62 6.94 1.14 -23.73
N ARG A 63 6.45 0.37 -22.75
CA ARG A 63 5.28 -0.51 -22.87
C ARG A 63 4.02 0.09 -22.23
N ASP A 64 4.13 1.25 -21.60
CA ASP A 64 3.02 1.88 -20.92
C ASP A 64 2.14 2.59 -21.94
N ARG A 65 0.82 2.43 -21.80
CA ARG A 65 -0.13 3.21 -22.59
C ARG A 65 -0.30 4.57 -21.93
N VAL A 66 0.28 5.59 -22.57
CA VAL A 66 0.14 6.97 -22.12
C VAL A 66 -1.12 7.57 -22.73
N GLU A 67 -2.04 7.99 -21.87
CA GLU A 67 -3.26 8.71 -22.23
C GLU A 67 -3.25 10.08 -21.56
N PHE A 68 -3.88 11.09 -22.16
CA PHE A 68 -4.02 12.40 -21.54
C PHE A 68 -5.39 13.03 -21.85
N GLN A 69 -5.84 13.91 -20.98
CA GLN A 69 -7.03 14.72 -21.14
C GLN A 69 -6.74 16.16 -20.75
N ALA A 70 -7.06 17.09 -21.66
CA ALA A 70 -7.00 18.51 -21.37
C ALA A 70 -8.26 18.95 -20.60
N PHE A 71 -8.08 19.91 -19.68
CA PHE A 71 -9.15 20.55 -18.95
C PHE A 71 -8.82 22.02 -18.69
N ALA A 72 -9.85 22.86 -18.62
CA ALA A 72 -9.68 24.26 -18.26
C ALA A 72 -9.70 24.41 -16.73
N ALA A 73 -8.66 25.04 -16.18
CA ALA A 73 -8.64 25.44 -14.79
C ALA A 73 -9.63 26.59 -14.52
N PRO A 74 -10.07 26.79 -13.27
CA PRO A 74 -10.98 27.89 -12.89
C PRO A 74 -10.47 29.28 -13.27
N TRP A 75 -9.15 29.46 -13.34
CA TRP A 75 -8.49 30.72 -13.73
C TRP A 75 -8.27 30.88 -15.24
N GLY A 76 -8.85 30.00 -16.07
CA GLY A 76 -8.82 30.10 -17.53
C GLY A 76 -7.56 29.55 -18.20
N GLU A 77 -6.69 28.87 -17.45
CA GLU A 77 -5.52 28.18 -18.00
C GLU A 77 -5.90 26.79 -18.51
N GLU A 78 -5.34 26.39 -19.66
CA GLU A 78 -5.50 25.04 -20.19
C GLU A 78 -4.43 24.13 -19.58
N LEU A 79 -4.89 23.12 -18.83
CA LEU A 79 -4.04 22.13 -18.19
C LEU A 79 -4.27 20.75 -18.80
N GLN A 80 -3.26 19.90 -18.71
CA GLN A 80 -3.34 18.50 -19.08
C GLN A 80 -3.30 17.65 -17.83
N ALA A 81 -4.08 16.58 -17.83
CA ALA A 81 -3.95 15.46 -16.93
C ALA A 81 -3.50 14.25 -17.76
N ALA A 82 -2.38 13.63 -17.42
CA ALA A 82 -1.81 12.50 -18.16
C ALA A 82 -1.66 11.27 -17.25
N TRP A 83 -1.89 10.09 -17.82
CA TRP A 83 -1.83 8.80 -17.15
C TRP A 83 -0.95 7.84 -17.91
N ALA A 84 -0.02 7.18 -17.22
CA ALA A 84 0.70 6.03 -17.75
C ALA A 84 0.02 4.79 -17.18
N LEU A 85 -0.76 4.10 -18.03
CA LEU A 85 -1.33 2.82 -17.68
C LEU A 85 -0.34 1.72 -18.04
N VAL A 86 0.06 0.93 -17.05
CA VAL A 86 0.77 -0.32 -17.33
C VAL A 86 -0.24 -1.29 -17.97
N GLU A 87 0.00 -1.73 -19.21
CA GLU A 87 -0.88 -2.72 -19.87
C GLU A 87 -0.90 -4.07 -19.14
N ASP A 88 0.09 -4.31 -18.28
CA ASP A 88 0.18 -5.41 -17.33
C ASP A 88 -0.41 -5.02 -15.96
N ALA A 89 -1.66 -4.54 -15.94
CA ALA A 89 -2.40 -4.30 -14.69
C ALA A 89 -2.84 -5.60 -13.98
N GLY A 90 -2.19 -6.72 -14.30
CA GLY A 90 -2.25 -7.99 -13.60
C GLY A 90 -1.06 -8.11 -12.64
N HIS A 91 -1.15 -7.43 -11.50
CA HIS A 91 -0.41 -7.77 -10.27
C HIS A 91 1.08 -8.14 -10.46
N ALA A 92 1.95 -7.13 -10.57
CA ALA A 92 3.39 -7.30 -10.33
C ALA A 92 3.90 -6.19 -9.40
N HIS A 93 3.61 -6.35 -8.10
CA HIS A 93 4.49 -5.78 -7.08
C HIS A 93 5.78 -6.59 -7.06
N ASP A 94 6.79 -6.17 -7.82
CA ASP A 94 8.17 -6.59 -7.61
C ASP A 94 8.77 -5.75 -6.46
N HIS A 95 8.45 -6.16 -5.25
CA HIS A 95 9.33 -6.00 -4.10
C HIS A 95 9.59 -7.38 -3.52
N GLY A 96 10.25 -8.20 -4.33
CA GLY A 96 10.63 -9.56 -3.97
C GLY A 96 11.96 -9.89 -4.60
N HIS A 97 13.06 -9.39 -4.00
CA HIS A 97 14.26 -10.20 -4.07
C HIS A 97 13.93 -11.52 -3.36
N ASP A 98 13.95 -12.61 -4.14
CA ASP A 98 13.79 -13.99 -3.73
C ASP A 98 14.12 -14.25 -2.26
N HIS A 99 13.12 -14.71 -1.51
CA HIS A 99 13.21 -16.08 -1.00
C HIS A 99 11.84 -16.75 -1.13
N ASP A 100 11.83 -17.72 -2.05
CA ASP A 100 10.82 -18.72 -2.36
C ASP A 100 10.11 -19.30 -1.12
N HIS A 101 8.77 -19.38 -1.16
CA HIS A 101 8.02 -20.65 -1.14
C HIS A 101 6.50 -20.45 -1.22
N GLY A 102 5.96 -20.85 -2.37
CA GLY A 102 4.64 -21.44 -2.67
C GLY A 102 3.42 -21.40 -1.72
N HIS A 103 2.30 -21.05 -2.36
CA HIS A 103 0.96 -21.69 -2.33
C HIS A 103 -0.17 -21.19 -1.39
N THR A 104 -1.17 -20.59 -2.05
CA THR A 104 -2.64 -20.85 -2.00
C THR A 104 -3.48 -20.58 -0.73
N VAL A 105 -4.64 -19.98 -1.01
CA VAL A 105 -5.74 -19.53 -0.15
C VAL A 105 -6.32 -20.61 0.77
N ALA A 106 -6.71 -20.21 1.99
CA ALA A 106 -7.83 -20.81 2.73
C ALA A 106 -8.40 -19.82 3.75
N GLU A 107 -9.71 -19.65 3.69
CA GLU A 107 -10.58 -19.20 4.79
C GLU A 107 -10.29 -20.04 6.05
N GLY A 108 -10.48 -19.49 7.26
CA GLY A 108 -10.18 -20.22 8.52
C GLY A 108 -10.95 -21.55 8.66
N PRO A 109 -10.78 -22.36 9.72
CA PRO A 109 -9.94 -22.24 10.91
C PRO A 109 -9.01 -23.48 11.13
N GLU A 110 -8.24 -23.47 12.22
CA GLU A 110 -7.65 -24.63 12.93
C GLU A 110 -6.45 -25.40 12.34
N ALA A 111 -5.38 -25.38 13.14
CA ALA A 111 -4.38 -26.43 13.37
C ALA A 111 -3.38 -26.83 12.27
N ASP A 112 -2.13 -26.97 12.73
CA ASP A 112 -1.04 -27.76 12.15
C ASP A 112 -0.30 -27.14 10.94
N VAL A 113 0.60 -26.21 11.23
CA VAL A 113 1.88 -26.17 10.52
C VAL A 113 2.95 -26.48 11.56
N ALA A 114 3.41 -27.72 11.55
CA ALA A 114 4.35 -28.29 12.51
C ALA A 114 5.67 -27.50 12.55
N GLY A 115 5.75 -26.51 13.44
CA GLY A 115 7.02 -25.90 13.85
C GLY A 115 7.03 -24.37 13.99
N ALA A 116 6.03 -23.63 13.50
CA ALA A 116 6.00 -22.17 13.61
C ALA A 116 4.89 -21.71 14.56
N ALA A 117 5.22 -20.83 15.51
CA ALA A 117 4.27 -20.18 16.41
C ALA A 117 3.86 -18.82 15.86
N ARG A 118 2.63 -18.39 16.12
CA ARG A 118 2.15 -17.06 15.70
C ARG A 118 2.36 -16.05 16.84
N ASP A 119 2.96 -14.92 16.52
CA ASP A 119 3.09 -13.78 17.44
C ASP A 119 1.70 -13.15 17.66
N PRO A 120 1.19 -13.10 18.91
CA PRO A 120 -0.15 -12.56 19.21
C PRO A 120 -0.25 -11.04 19.04
N VAL A 121 0.87 -10.31 19.02
CA VAL A 121 0.89 -8.84 18.91
C VAL A 121 0.78 -8.40 17.45
N CYS A 122 1.64 -8.94 16.59
CA CYS A 122 1.73 -8.53 15.18
C CYS A 122 1.19 -9.57 14.20
N GLY A 123 0.85 -10.77 14.67
CA GLY A 123 0.33 -11.85 13.83
C GLY A 123 1.39 -12.57 12.99
N MET A 124 2.67 -12.23 13.12
CA MET A 124 3.79 -12.80 12.36
C MET A 124 4.09 -14.24 12.79
N MET A 125 4.45 -15.10 11.84
CA MET A 125 4.91 -16.46 12.13
C MET A 125 6.39 -16.44 12.56
N VAL A 126 6.70 -17.10 13.68
CA VAL A 126 8.03 -17.16 14.28
C VAL A 126 8.41 -18.60 14.59
N ASP A 127 9.70 -18.90 14.46
CA ASP A 127 10.25 -20.18 14.89
C ASP A 127 10.44 -20.18 16.43
N PRO A 128 9.77 -21.07 17.18
CA PRO A 128 9.89 -21.15 18.63
C PRO A 128 11.30 -21.46 19.12
N ALA A 129 12.07 -22.27 18.40
CA ALA A 129 13.45 -22.59 18.78
C ALA A 129 14.34 -21.35 18.66
N VAL A 130 14.21 -20.60 17.56
CA VAL A 130 14.93 -19.34 17.34
C VAL A 130 14.49 -18.26 18.33
N ALA A 131 13.18 -18.13 18.57
CA ALA A 131 12.66 -17.18 19.54
C ALA A 131 13.14 -17.48 20.97
N ARG A 132 13.23 -18.77 21.35
CA ARG A 132 13.79 -19.18 22.65
C ARG A 132 15.26 -18.86 22.76
N GLU A 133 16.05 -19.18 21.74
CA GLU A 133 17.47 -18.86 21.70
C GLU A 133 17.71 -17.34 21.83
N LYS A 134 16.88 -16.54 21.18
CA LYS A 134 16.94 -15.06 21.23
C LYS A 134 16.30 -14.44 22.48
N GLY A 135 15.69 -15.22 23.37
CA GLY A 135 14.97 -14.71 24.54
C GLY A 135 13.69 -13.94 24.21
N LEU A 136 13.11 -14.17 23.03
CA LEU A 136 11.87 -13.56 22.52
C LEU A 136 10.65 -14.44 22.81
N HIS A 137 10.53 -14.90 24.06
CA HIS A 137 9.41 -15.70 24.52
C HIS A 137 8.94 -15.24 25.91
N SER A 138 7.66 -15.42 26.20
CA SER A 138 7.05 -15.13 27.50
C SER A 138 6.05 -16.23 27.84
N ARG A 139 6.01 -16.62 29.11
CA ARG A 139 5.06 -17.62 29.62
C ARG A 139 3.87 -16.90 30.26
N TYR A 140 2.67 -17.17 29.75
CA TYR A 140 1.42 -16.62 30.28
C TYR A 140 0.34 -17.70 30.35
N ARG A 141 -0.37 -17.83 31.47
CA ARG A 141 -1.39 -18.88 31.71
C ARG A 141 -0.91 -20.29 31.33
N ASP A 142 0.30 -20.65 31.77
CA ASP A 142 0.96 -21.93 31.47
C ASP A 142 1.19 -22.24 29.97
N THR A 143 1.03 -21.23 29.11
CA THR A 143 1.30 -21.29 27.68
C THR A 143 2.53 -20.46 27.36
N ASP A 144 3.44 -21.00 26.55
CA ASP A 144 4.61 -20.28 26.05
C ASP A 144 4.24 -19.55 24.76
N TYR A 145 4.41 -18.22 24.77
CA TYR A 145 4.20 -17.34 23.63
C TYR A 145 5.55 -16.88 23.06
N PHE A 146 5.62 -16.73 21.73
CA PHE A 146 6.84 -16.40 21.00
C PHE A 146 6.61 -15.14 20.18
N PHE A 147 7.64 -14.29 20.12
CA PHE A 147 7.53 -12.96 19.50
C PHE A 147 8.58 -12.77 18.41
N CYS A 148 8.24 -11.96 17.40
CA CYS A 148 9.13 -11.67 16.27
C CYS A 148 10.29 -10.76 16.68
N GLY A 149 10.13 -9.99 17.76
CA GLY A 149 11.07 -8.99 18.20
C GLY A 149 10.87 -8.59 19.66
N LYS A 150 11.82 -7.78 20.16
CA LYS A 150 11.77 -7.26 21.54
C LYS A 150 10.59 -6.32 21.76
N GLY A 151 10.17 -5.57 20.73
CA GLY A 151 9.00 -4.69 20.78
C GLY A 151 7.72 -5.47 21.10
N CYS A 152 7.38 -6.45 20.24
CA CYS A 152 6.22 -7.32 20.45
C CYS A 152 6.26 -8.06 21.80
N LYS A 153 7.44 -8.53 22.24
CA LYS A 153 7.57 -9.12 23.58
C LYS A 153 7.22 -8.12 24.69
N LEU A 154 7.75 -6.90 24.63
CA LEU A 154 7.50 -5.88 25.64
C LEU A 154 6.03 -5.46 25.66
N ASP A 155 5.42 -5.27 24.49
CA ASP A 155 4.01 -4.92 24.37
C ASP A 155 3.13 -6.04 24.96
N PHE A 156 3.43 -7.30 24.65
CA PHE A 156 2.73 -8.44 25.23
C PHE A 156 2.93 -8.56 26.74
N ASP A 157 4.13 -8.29 27.25
CA ASP A 157 4.40 -8.33 28.69
C ASP A 157 3.67 -7.21 29.45
N ASP A 158 3.38 -6.08 28.79
CA ASP A 158 2.66 -4.94 29.37
C ASP A 158 1.15 -5.22 29.49
N ASP A 159 0.53 -5.77 28.44
CA ASP A 159 -0.91 -6.10 28.45
C ASP A 159 -1.24 -7.40 27.68
N PRO A 160 -0.94 -8.58 28.26
CA PRO A 160 -1.10 -9.85 27.56
C PRO A 160 -2.57 -10.17 27.25
N GLU A 161 -3.51 -9.72 28.07
CA GLU A 161 -4.93 -10.01 27.88
C GLU A 161 -5.48 -9.34 26.61
N ARG A 162 -5.02 -8.12 26.30
CA ARG A 162 -5.39 -7.40 25.08
C ARG A 162 -5.02 -8.15 23.81
N TYR A 163 -3.87 -8.83 23.78
CA TYR A 163 -3.38 -9.53 22.59
C TYR A 163 -3.89 -10.98 22.47
N LEU A 164 -4.41 -11.53 23.57
CA LEU A 164 -5.03 -12.85 23.61
C LEU A 164 -6.54 -12.82 23.39
N ASP A 165 -7.13 -11.63 23.29
CA ASP A 165 -8.55 -11.49 22.96
C ASP A 165 -8.81 -11.91 21.50
N PRO A 166 -9.82 -12.76 21.22
CA PRO A 166 -10.15 -13.18 19.87
C PRO A 166 -10.60 -12.03 18.94
N SER A 167 -10.95 -10.88 19.51
CA SER A 167 -11.32 -9.66 18.78
C SER A 167 -10.11 -8.77 18.47
N HIS A 168 -8.91 -9.12 18.99
CA HIS A 168 -7.69 -8.40 18.67
C HIS A 168 -7.31 -8.64 17.21
N VAL A 169 -7.41 -7.58 16.41
CA VAL A 169 -6.84 -7.57 15.06
C VAL A 169 -5.39 -7.13 15.20
N PRO A 170 -4.41 -8.02 14.92
CA PRO A 170 -3.01 -7.63 14.93
C PRO A 170 -2.80 -6.55 13.85
N SER A 171 -2.34 -5.39 14.28
CA SER A 171 -2.01 -4.28 13.40
C SER A 171 -0.50 -4.29 13.17
N MET A 172 -0.11 -4.42 11.92
CA MET A 172 1.28 -4.38 11.48
C MET A 172 1.78 -2.95 11.36
#